data_AF-A0A0M9A6T5-F1
#
_entry.id   AF-A0A0M9A6T5-F1
#
_cell.length_a   1.000
_cell.length_b   1.000
_cell.length_c   1.000
_cell.angle_alpha   90.00
_cell.angle_beta   90.00
_cell.angle_gamma   90.00
#
_symmetry.space_group_name_H-M   'P 1'
#
loop_
_entity.id
_entity.type
_entity.pdbx_description
1 polymer ?
#
loop_
_entity_poly.entity_id
_entity_poly.type
_entity_poly.pdbx_seq_one_letter_code
_entity_poly.pdbx_strand_id
1 'polypeptide(L)'
;MAADFDNTSEKDAQDITLTPHTMIIPVRCFTCGKVIGNKWEAYLGLLQAEYTEGDALDALGLKRYCCRRMLLGHVDLIEKLLNYAPLEK
;
A
#
# COMPACT_ATOMS: atom_id res chain seq x y z
N MET A 1 -11.06 33.58 -24.53
CA MET A 1 -12.20 32.78 -24.05
C MET A 1 -12.03 31.35 -24.54
N ALA A 2 -11.39 30.51 -23.71
CA ALA A 2 -11.43 29.04 -23.64
C ALA A 2 -10.13 28.56 -22.95
N ALA A 3 -10.24 27.52 -22.12
CA ALA A 3 -9.20 26.84 -21.33
C ALA A 3 -8.66 27.68 -20.14
N ASP A 4 -8.75 27.30 -18.86
CA ASP A 4 -8.94 25.98 -18.25
C ASP A 4 -9.79 26.09 -16.96
N PHE A 5 -10.83 25.27 -16.92
CA PHE A 5 -11.56 24.90 -15.72
C PHE A 5 -10.90 23.62 -15.21
N ASP A 6 -9.76 23.72 -14.54
CA ASP A 6 -9.17 22.60 -13.83
C ASP A 6 -9.30 22.83 -12.33
N ASN A 7 -10.35 22.18 -11.83
CA ASN A 7 -10.69 21.88 -10.46
C ASN A 7 -9.42 21.55 -9.66
N THR A 8 -8.84 22.57 -9.04
CA THR A 8 -7.70 22.43 -8.16
C THR A 8 -8.21 21.82 -6.85
N SER A 9 -7.89 20.53 -6.72
CA SER A 9 -7.76 19.76 -5.47
C SER A 9 -9.03 19.45 -4.66
N GLU A 10 -9.88 18.58 -5.23
CA GLU A 10 -10.71 17.64 -4.44
C GLU A 10 -9.89 16.55 -3.71
N LYS A 11 -8.55 16.68 -3.62
CA LYS A 11 -7.64 15.62 -3.14
C LYS A 11 -7.05 15.84 -1.74
N ASP A 12 -7.58 16.79 -0.97
CA ASP A 12 -7.12 17.06 0.40
C ASP A 12 -8.02 16.41 1.48
N ALA A 13 -9.05 15.65 1.09
CA ALA A 13 -9.96 14.99 2.03
C ALA A 13 -9.40 13.72 2.70
N GLN A 14 -8.12 13.40 2.51
CA GLN A 14 -7.44 12.33 3.25
C GLN A 14 -6.22 12.89 3.97
N ASP A 15 -6.45 13.92 4.78
CA ASP A 15 -5.51 14.46 5.76
C ASP A 15 -5.13 13.38 6.79
N ILE A 16 -4.15 12.55 6.42
CA ILE A 16 -2.86 12.20 7.07
C ILE A 16 -2.69 12.29 8.60
N THR A 17 -3.70 12.48 9.42
CA THR A 17 -3.55 12.60 10.88
C THR A 17 -3.54 11.25 11.61
N LEU A 18 -2.76 10.28 11.11
CA LEU A 18 -2.17 9.12 11.82
C LEU A 18 -1.72 8.04 10.80
N THR A 19 -0.58 8.18 10.13
CA THR A 19 0.05 7.01 9.51
C THR A 19 1.58 7.01 9.72
N PRO A 20 2.16 6.05 10.46
CA PRO A 20 3.58 5.79 10.34
C PRO A 20 3.83 5.38 8.88
N HIS A 21 4.45 6.25 8.11
CA HIS A 21 4.79 6.02 6.70
C HIS A 21 5.79 4.86 6.60
N THR A 22 5.28 3.63 6.53
CA THR A 22 6.10 2.47 6.17
C THR A 22 6.23 2.43 4.65
N MET A 23 7.39 2.89 4.18
CA MET A 23 7.94 2.54 2.86
C MET A 23 7.88 1.02 2.62
N ILE A 24 7.90 0.61 1.35
CA ILE A 24 7.98 -0.75 0.77
C ILE A 24 7.68 -1.94 1.72
N ILE A 25 6.82 -2.87 1.28
CA ILE A 25 6.43 -4.01 2.14
C ILE A 25 7.61 -4.71 2.79
N PRO A 26 7.50 -5.00 4.11
CA PRO A 26 8.54 -5.75 4.80
C PRO A 26 8.70 -7.13 4.16
N VAL A 27 9.94 -7.49 3.84
CA VAL A 27 10.29 -8.79 3.23
C VAL A 27 9.78 -9.96 4.08
N ARG A 28 9.83 -9.84 5.40
CA ARG A 28 9.33 -10.83 6.38
C ARG A 28 8.40 -10.18 7.40
N CYS A 29 7.46 -10.96 7.93
CA CYS A 29 6.65 -10.51 9.06
C CYS A 29 7.49 -10.31 10.32
N PHE A 30 7.29 -9.18 11.00
CA PHE A 30 7.99 -8.85 12.26
C PHE A 30 7.72 -9.82 13.41
N THR A 31 6.60 -10.55 13.39
CA THR A 31 6.25 -11.50 14.46
C THR A 31 6.52 -12.95 14.05
N CYS A 32 6.06 -13.36 12.87
CA CYS A 32 6.11 -14.77 12.44
C CYS A 32 7.38 -15.13 11.64
N GLY A 33 8.16 -14.14 11.16
CA GLY A 33 9.33 -14.37 10.30
C GLY A 33 9.04 -14.94 8.90
N LYS A 34 7.76 -15.24 8.60
CA LYS A 34 7.30 -15.72 7.29
C LYS A 34 7.57 -14.67 6.23
N VAL A 35 7.99 -15.11 5.04
CA VAL A 35 8.21 -14.24 3.88
C VAL A 35 6.86 -13.71 3.39
N ILE A 36 6.77 -12.39 3.25
CA ILE A 36 5.57 -11.66 2.83
C ILE A 36 5.82 -10.77 1.62
N GLY A 37 7.05 -10.28 1.41
CA GLY A 37 7.37 -9.37 0.30
C GLY A 37 6.97 -9.88 -1.07
N ASN A 38 7.03 -11.19 -1.30
CA ASN A 38 6.67 -11.81 -2.58
C ASN A 38 5.15 -11.94 -2.82
N LYS A 39 4.30 -11.53 -1.88
CA LYS A 39 2.84 -11.74 -1.94
C LYS A 39 2.06 -10.46 -2.23
N TRP A 40 2.71 -9.31 -2.24
CA TRP A 40 2.04 -8.03 -2.43
C TRP A 40 1.39 -7.90 -3.81
N GLU A 41 2.15 -8.16 -4.86
CA GLU A 41 1.64 -8.09 -6.24
C GLU A 41 0.49 -9.07 -6.47
N ALA A 42 0.61 -10.28 -5.94
CA ALA A 42 -0.45 -11.28 -6.00
C ALA A 42 -1.71 -10.84 -5.23
N TYR A 43 -1.55 -10.14 -4.10
CA TYR A 43 -2.66 -9.56 -3.35
C TYR A 43 -3.37 -8.47 -4.16
N LEU A 44 -2.63 -7.55 -4.78
CA LEU A 44 -3.19 -6.52 -5.66
C LEU A 44 -3.93 -7.13 -6.86
N GLY A 45 -3.37 -8.16 -7.49
CA GLY A 45 -4.03 -8.87 -8.59
C GLY A 45 -5.33 -9.54 -8.18
N LEU A 46 -5.42 -10.08 -6.96
CA LEU A 46 -6.65 -10.65 -6.41
C LEU A 46 -7.70 -9.57 -6.12
N LEU A 47 -7.30 -8.41 -5.60
CA LEU A 47 -8.21 -7.28 -5.39
C LEU A 47 -8.75 -6.72 -6.70
N GLN A 48 -7.92 -6.65 -7.75
CA GLN A 48 -8.36 -6.26 -9.09
C GLN A 48 -9.36 -7.26 -9.70
N ALA A 49 -9.29 -8.52 -9.29
CA ALA A 49 -10.22 -9.57 -9.68
C ALA A 49 -11.50 -9.62 -8.80
N GLU A 50 -11.80 -8.54 -8.05
CA GLU A 50 -12.98 -8.41 -7.18
C GLU A 50 -13.09 -9.44 -6.04
N TYR A 51 -11.96 -9.99 -5.58
CA TYR A 51 -11.96 -10.79 -4.35
C TYR A 51 -12.05 -9.90 -3.10
N THR A 52 -12.72 -10.40 -2.07
CA THR A 52 -12.71 -9.76 -0.74
C THR A 52 -11.30 -9.81 -0.13
N GLU A 53 -10.93 -8.83 0.70
CA GLU A 53 -9.59 -8.78 1.30
C GLU A 53 -9.31 -10.03 2.16
N GLY A 54 -10.35 -10.56 2.81
CA GLY A 54 -10.28 -11.78 3.60
C GLY A 54 -9.93 -13.00 2.73
N ASP A 55 -10.69 -13.22 1.66
CA ASP A 55 -10.53 -14.36 0.76
C ASP A 55 -9.19 -14.30 0.01
N ALA A 56 -8.77 -13.09 -0.39
CA ALA A 56 -7.46 -12.88 -1.02
C ALA A 56 -6.31 -13.28 -0.10
N LEU A 57 -6.36 -12.91 1.18
CA LEU A 57 -5.35 -13.29 2.18
C LEU A 57 -5.34 -14.80 2.46
N ASP A 58 -6.51 -15.44 2.39
CA ASP A 58 -6.64 -16.89 2.53
C ASP A 58 -6.10 -17.66 1.32
N ALA A 59 -6.38 -17.17 0.10
CA ALA A 59 -5.80 -17.70 -1.13
C ALA A 59 -4.26 -17.61 -1.12
N LEU A 60 -3.70 -16.55 -0.53
CA LEU A 60 -2.25 -16.39 -0.34
C LEU A 60 -1.68 -17.27 0.78
N GLY A 61 -2.50 -18.05 1.51
CA GLY A 61 -2.04 -18.96 2.56
C GLY A 61 -1.53 -18.24 3.82
N LEU A 62 -2.08 -17.05 4.13
CA LEU A 62 -1.74 -16.27 5.32
C LEU A 62 -2.74 -16.54 6.44
N LYS A 63 -2.64 -17.69 7.12
CA LYS A 63 -3.59 -18.06 8.19
C LYS A 63 -3.44 -17.27 9.50
N ARG A 64 -2.23 -16.79 9.82
CA ARG A 64 -1.96 -16.09 11.09
C ARG A 64 -2.22 -14.59 10.96
N TYR A 65 -2.91 -14.02 11.95
CA TYR A 65 -3.24 -12.58 12.02
C TYR A 65 -2.01 -11.68 11.92
N CYS A 66 -0.87 -12.08 12.51
CA CYS A 66 0.36 -11.30 12.49
C CYS A 66 0.93 -11.12 11.07
N CYS A 67 0.79 -12.13 10.22
CA CYS A 67 1.24 -12.06 8.84
C CYS A 67 0.19 -11.30 7.97
N ARG A 68 -1.12 -11.37 8.29
CA ARG A 68 -2.18 -10.60 7.60
C ARG A 68 -2.09 -9.09 7.84
N ARG A 69 -1.79 -8.67 9.07
CA ARG A 69 -1.56 -7.27 9.46
C ARG A 69 -0.56 -6.56 8.55
N MET A 70 0.45 -7.27 8.08
CA MET A 70 1.52 -6.69 7.25
C MET A 70 1.05 -6.29 5.87
N LEU A 71 0.06 -6.98 5.28
CA LEU A 71 -0.53 -6.57 4.00
C LEU A 71 -1.67 -5.56 4.19
N LEU A 72 -2.55 -5.80 5.17
CA LEU A 72 -3.72 -4.93 5.40
C LEU A 72 -3.33 -3.51 5.80
N GLY A 73 -2.26 -3.35 6.57
CA GLY A 73 -1.78 -2.04 7.02
C GLY A 73 -0.66 -1.44 6.17
N HIS A 74 -0.31 -2.07 5.04
CA HIS A 74 0.72 -1.51 4.17
C HIS A 74 0.16 -0.37 3.32
N VAL A 75 0.91 0.72 3.24
CA VAL A 75 0.66 1.84 2.34
C VAL A 75 1.90 2.02 1.50
N ASP A 76 1.80 1.85 0.18
CA ASP A 76 2.95 2.02 -0.70
C ASP A 76 3.15 3.49 -1.04
N LEU A 77 4.13 4.10 -0.37
CA LEU A 77 4.48 5.51 -0.55
C LEU A 77 5.66 5.71 -1.52
N ILE A 78 6.24 4.63 -2.06
CA ILE A 78 7.43 4.73 -2.92
C ILE A 78 7.15 5.53 -4.19
N GLU A 79 5.97 5.35 -4.79
CA GLU A 79 5.57 6.04 -6.03
C GLU A 79 5.52 7.56 -5.84
N LYS A 80 5.11 8.01 -4.66
CA LYS A 80 5.05 9.43 -4.33
C LYS A 80 6.45 9.97 -4.04
N LEU A 81 7.31 9.20 -3.38
CA LEU A 81 8.67 9.61 -3.02
C LEU A 81 9.60 9.70 -4.24
N LEU A 82 9.45 8.82 -5.23
CA LEU A 82 10.26 8.83 -6.47
C LEU A 82 10.12 10.13 -7.28
N ASN A 83 9.03 10.86 -7.10
CA ASN A 83 8.79 12.14 -7.78
C ASN A 83 9.55 13.31 -7.16
N TYR A 84 10.20 13.13 -6.01
CA TYR A 84 11.00 14.17 -5.37
C TYR A 84 12.48 13.95 -5.68
N ALA A 85 13.10 14.94 -6.34
CA ALA A 85 14.54 14.95 -6.54
C ALA A 85 15.25 15.15 -5.19
N PRO A 86 16.39 14.46 -4.94
CA PRO A 86 17.19 14.72 -3.76
C PRO A 86 17.68 16.18 -3.82
N LEU A 87 17.48 16.93 -2.75
CA LEU A 87 18.10 18.25 -2.59
C LEU A 87 19.61 18.06 -2.50
N GLU A 88 20.31 18.43 -3.57
CA GLU A 88 21.77 18.47 -3.59
C GLU A 88 22.27 19.50 -2.56
N LYS A 89 23.24 19.10 -1.74
CA LYS A 89 24.00 19.98 -0.83
C LYS A 89 25.45 20.00 -1.25
#